data_AF-A0A0C3LU74-F1
#
_entry.id   AF-A0A0C3LU74-F1
#
_cell.length_a   1.000
_cell.length_b   1.000
_cell.length_c   1.000
_cell.angle_alpha   90.00
_cell.angle_beta   90.00
_cell.angle_gamma   90.00
#
_symmetry.space_group_name_H-M   'P 1'
#
loop_
_entity.id
_entity.type
_entity.pdbx_description
1 polymer ?
#
loop_
_entity_poly.entity_id
_entity_poly.type
_entity_poly.pdbx_seq_one_letter_code
_entity_poly.pdbx_strand_id
1 'polypeptide(L)'
;MTHLTLKRSKLLIVSFSALFLSSVFVGQALAEDDFAAEGERRAKLAGSELLGTPAPQRELTTLAGDTLNLGELYGNKPVYIKFWATWCVPCRQQMPGFEEIYQQYGDKLQVISVNTGISDDIDSVSAFIKKEGLTMPVTIDDGSLARAFKLRVTPQHFLIDKSGRIAYVGHQDDEAFHQALKEVASGSVADAAPPSGVVAERASGYQLGDKLASLALRSIDDTYHPLPSADQQGKATGLVFFSPWCEWYLVDSEPETAKSCQLVREMVEQSASNSKAQWLHVSTNLWASQAELVQYQTNYHTRLPIVFDEEGTLFGLFGVTQLPTIVYIDESGRITEKVSAKAADFTERLQSLLNEQ
;
A
#
# COMPACT_ATOMS: atom_id res chain seq x y z
N MET A 1 -55.05 17.81 65.79
CA MET A 1 -53.94 16.86 65.53
C MET A 1 -53.58 16.95 64.06
N THR A 2 -52.33 17.28 63.83
CA THR A 2 -51.62 17.56 62.59
C THR A 2 -51.68 16.38 61.61
N HIS A 3 -51.76 16.63 60.30
CA HIS A 3 -50.71 16.22 59.34
C HIS A 3 -50.97 16.77 57.93
N LEU A 4 -49.98 17.54 57.47
CA LEU A 4 -49.75 18.03 56.11
C LEU A 4 -49.52 16.85 55.15
N THR A 5 -50.00 16.94 53.90
CA THR A 5 -49.35 16.24 52.76
C THR A 5 -49.47 17.05 51.47
N LEU A 6 -48.34 17.08 50.77
CA LEU A 6 -47.92 18.00 49.71
C LEU A 6 -48.59 17.74 48.34
N LYS A 7 -48.90 18.85 47.64
CA LYS A 7 -49.08 18.93 46.19
C LYS A 7 -47.79 18.52 45.46
N ARG A 8 -47.91 17.76 44.36
CA ARG A 8 -46.89 17.67 43.30
C ARG A 8 -47.52 18.04 41.95
N SER A 9 -47.20 19.25 41.49
CA SER A 9 -47.41 19.70 40.11
C SER A 9 -46.41 19.00 39.19
N LYS A 10 -46.88 18.41 38.10
CA LYS A 10 -46.03 17.88 37.02
C LYS A 10 -45.58 19.06 36.14
N LEU A 11 -44.28 19.34 36.15
CA LEU A 11 -43.60 20.29 35.27
C LEU A 11 -43.28 19.56 33.94
N LEU A 12 -43.74 20.09 32.81
CA LEU A 12 -43.30 19.65 31.48
C LEU A 12 -41.81 20.00 31.31
N ILE A 13 -40.98 18.99 31.04
CA ILE A 13 -39.62 19.16 30.53
C ILE A 13 -39.72 19.11 29.00
N VAL A 14 -39.43 20.23 28.36
CA VAL A 14 -39.25 20.32 26.91
C VAL A 14 -37.91 19.66 26.56
N SER A 15 -37.96 18.69 25.66
CA SER A 15 -36.81 17.87 25.26
C SER A 15 -35.79 18.67 24.45
N PHE A 16 -34.57 18.82 24.96
CA PHE A 16 -33.38 19.27 24.22
C PHE A 16 -32.71 18.03 23.63
N SER A 17 -33.02 17.66 22.39
CA SER A 17 -32.42 16.49 21.72
C SER A 17 -32.25 16.69 20.22
N ALA A 18 -31.50 17.74 19.83
CA ALA A 18 -31.20 18.01 18.43
C ALA A 18 -29.77 18.55 18.16
N LEU A 19 -28.82 18.31 19.07
CA LEU A 19 -27.44 18.85 18.96
C LEU A 19 -26.32 17.82 19.03
N PHE A 20 -26.63 16.53 19.16
CA PHE A 20 -25.60 15.46 19.24
C PHE A 20 -25.39 14.66 17.96
N LEU A 21 -26.20 14.86 16.91
CA LEU A 21 -26.00 14.17 15.62
C LEU A 21 -25.10 14.92 14.63
N SER A 22 -24.83 16.21 14.81
CA SER A 22 -24.02 16.99 13.84
C SER A 22 -22.51 16.85 14.06
N SER A 23 -22.06 16.58 15.28
CA SER A 23 -20.63 16.52 15.63
C SER A 23 -19.93 15.28 15.08
N VAL A 24 -20.64 14.17 14.88
CA VAL A 24 -20.07 12.94 14.30
C VAL A 24 -19.85 13.10 12.79
N PHE A 25 -20.81 13.69 12.06
CA PHE A 25 -20.68 13.94 10.62
C PHE A 25 -19.59 14.96 10.28
N VAL A 26 -19.42 16.00 11.11
CA VAL A 26 -18.34 16.99 10.92
C VAL A 26 -16.97 16.36 11.18
N GLY A 27 -16.84 15.44 12.13
CA GLY A 27 -15.57 14.77 12.43
C GLY A 27 -15.07 13.83 11.32
N GLN A 28 -15.98 13.11 10.65
CA GLN A 28 -15.63 12.21 9.55
C GLN A 28 -15.22 12.97 8.28
N ALA A 29 -15.96 14.02 7.92
CA ALA A 29 -15.64 14.83 6.74
C ALA A 29 -14.26 15.52 6.83
N LEU A 30 -13.90 16.02 8.02
CA LEU A 30 -12.59 16.67 8.22
C LEU A 30 -11.41 15.67 8.16
N ALA A 31 -11.62 14.41 8.56
CA ALA A 31 -10.59 13.38 8.49
C ALA A 31 -10.41 12.83 7.05
N GLU A 32 -11.49 12.76 6.26
CA GLU A 32 -11.42 12.40 4.84
C GLU A 32 -10.71 13.47 4.00
N ASP A 33 -10.99 14.76 4.26
CA ASP A 33 -10.32 15.88 3.59
C ASP A 33 -8.79 15.90 3.84
N ASP A 34 -8.37 15.56 5.06
CA ASP A 34 -6.94 15.50 5.42
C ASP A 34 -6.23 14.34 4.70
N PHE A 35 -6.87 13.16 4.61
CA PHE A 35 -6.30 12.01 3.91
C PHE A 35 -6.20 12.23 2.40
N ALA A 36 -7.21 12.85 1.78
CA ALA A 36 -7.20 13.14 0.35
C ALA A 36 -6.14 14.20 -0.01
N ALA A 37 -6.02 15.27 0.79
CA ALA A 37 -5.02 16.31 0.57
C ALA A 37 -3.59 15.79 0.79
N GLU A 38 -3.40 14.98 1.82
CA GLU A 38 -2.12 14.34 2.11
C GLU A 38 -1.74 13.32 1.03
N GLY A 39 -2.69 12.53 0.54
CA GLY A 39 -2.51 11.63 -0.58
C GLY A 39 -2.02 12.37 -1.83
N GLU A 40 -2.67 13.48 -2.17
CA GLU A 40 -2.29 14.34 -3.29
C GLU A 40 -0.87 14.90 -3.15
N ARG A 41 -0.53 15.38 -1.95
CA ARG A 41 0.81 15.89 -1.64
C ARG A 41 1.88 14.81 -1.83
N ARG A 42 1.64 13.59 -1.35
CA ARG A 42 2.58 12.46 -1.50
C ARG A 42 2.75 12.04 -2.95
N ALA A 43 1.65 11.88 -3.68
CA ALA A 43 1.68 11.52 -5.09
C ALA A 43 2.49 12.53 -5.91
N LYS A 44 2.21 13.83 -5.73
CA LYS A 44 2.93 14.91 -6.43
C LYS A 44 4.41 14.97 -6.04
N LEU A 45 4.75 14.83 -4.76
CA LEU A 45 6.14 14.83 -4.33
C LEU A 45 6.92 13.66 -4.95
N ALA A 46 6.38 12.45 -4.86
CA ALA A 46 6.99 11.24 -5.40
C ALA A 46 7.10 11.27 -6.93
N GLY A 47 6.09 11.84 -7.60
CA GLY A 47 6.03 11.96 -9.05
C GLY A 47 6.78 13.16 -9.64
N SER A 48 7.20 14.12 -8.82
CA SER A 48 7.78 15.38 -9.31
C SER A 48 9.02 15.15 -10.20
N GLU A 49 9.87 14.20 -9.83
CA GLU A 49 11.06 13.81 -10.61
C GLU A 49 10.73 12.98 -11.85
N LEU A 50 9.52 12.42 -11.94
CA LEU A 50 9.08 11.59 -13.05
C LEU A 50 8.47 12.42 -14.20
N LEU A 51 8.00 13.64 -13.92
CA LEU A 51 7.38 14.50 -14.93
C LEU A 51 8.34 14.77 -16.11
N GLY A 52 7.86 14.55 -17.33
CA GLY A 52 8.62 14.68 -18.57
C GLY A 52 9.61 13.54 -18.85
N THR A 53 9.81 12.62 -17.91
CA THR A 53 10.68 11.46 -18.11
C THR A 53 9.96 10.36 -18.91
N PRO A 54 10.69 9.49 -19.62
CA PRO A 54 10.11 8.32 -20.27
C PRO A 54 9.43 7.41 -19.25
N ALA A 55 8.19 6.99 -19.54
CA ALA A 55 7.44 6.13 -18.64
C ALA A 55 8.08 4.72 -18.54
N PRO A 56 8.10 4.11 -17.35
CA PRO A 56 8.57 2.74 -17.17
C PRO A 56 7.92 1.73 -18.11
N GLN A 57 8.68 0.72 -18.50
CA GLN A 57 8.24 -0.35 -19.41
C GLN A 57 8.10 -1.67 -18.65
N ARG A 58 7.03 -2.41 -18.95
CA ARG A 58 6.74 -3.71 -18.35
C ARG A 58 5.79 -4.50 -19.23
N GLU A 59 5.99 -5.81 -19.27
CA GLU A 59 4.98 -6.75 -19.72
C GLU A 59 4.13 -7.20 -18.53
N LEU A 60 2.83 -7.01 -18.65
CA LEU A 60 1.83 -7.35 -17.64
C LEU A 60 0.84 -8.36 -18.22
N THR A 61 0.28 -9.19 -17.36
CA THR A 61 -0.85 -10.06 -17.71
C THR A 61 -2.12 -9.49 -17.07
N THR A 62 -3.16 -9.29 -17.87
CA THR A 62 -4.47 -8.89 -17.36
C THR A 62 -5.15 -10.07 -16.67
N LEU A 63 -6.14 -9.79 -15.83
CA LEU A 63 -6.97 -10.84 -15.23
C LEU A 63 -7.81 -11.61 -16.26
N ALA A 64 -8.00 -11.06 -17.47
CA ALA A 64 -8.61 -11.76 -18.59
C ALA A 64 -7.62 -12.71 -19.31
N GLY A 65 -6.33 -12.66 -18.98
CA GLY A 65 -5.27 -13.47 -19.59
C GLY A 65 -4.55 -12.80 -20.76
N ASP A 66 -4.91 -11.57 -21.10
CA ASP A 66 -4.25 -10.81 -22.18
C ASP A 66 -2.88 -10.31 -21.72
N THR A 67 -1.94 -10.22 -22.67
CA THR A 67 -0.63 -9.62 -22.44
C THR A 67 -0.66 -8.13 -22.80
N LEU A 68 -0.26 -7.27 -21.86
CA LEU A 68 -0.09 -5.83 -22.04
C LEU A 68 1.39 -5.47 -21.94
N ASN A 69 2.02 -5.14 -23.07
CA ASN A 69 3.38 -4.59 -23.09
C ASN A 69 3.32 -3.06 -23.06
N LEU A 70 3.55 -2.45 -21.90
CA LEU A 70 3.46 -0.99 -21.74
C LEU A 70 4.39 -0.23 -22.69
N GLY A 71 5.60 -0.77 -22.96
CA GLY A 71 6.56 -0.16 -23.86
C GLY A 71 6.05 -0.06 -25.30
N GLU A 72 5.27 -1.05 -25.74
CA GLU A 72 4.64 -1.06 -27.07
C GLU A 72 3.38 -0.19 -27.15
N LEU A 73 2.76 0.16 -26.01
CA LEU A 73 1.61 1.07 -25.98
C LEU A 73 2.02 2.53 -26.19
N TYR A 74 3.21 2.90 -25.73
CA TYR A 74 3.75 4.25 -25.88
C TYR A 74 3.96 4.59 -27.36
N GLY A 75 3.67 5.82 -27.77
CA GLY A 75 3.71 6.23 -29.18
C GLY A 75 2.38 6.05 -29.93
N ASN A 76 1.53 5.10 -29.51
CA ASN A 76 0.29 4.77 -30.21
C ASN A 76 -0.89 5.64 -29.76
N LYS A 77 -1.20 5.59 -28.46
CA LYS A 77 -2.17 6.43 -27.76
C LYS A 77 -1.53 6.90 -26.45
N PRO A 78 -1.93 8.06 -25.90
CA PRO A 78 -1.59 8.34 -24.53
C PRO A 78 -2.17 7.27 -23.59
N VAL A 79 -1.52 7.08 -22.44
CA VAL A 79 -1.85 6.01 -21.49
C VAL A 79 -2.22 6.62 -20.14
N TYR A 80 -3.33 6.17 -19.57
CA TYR A 80 -3.72 6.46 -18.19
C TYR A 80 -3.56 5.19 -17.36
N ILE A 81 -2.63 5.22 -16.41
CA ILE A 81 -2.43 4.16 -15.42
C ILE A 81 -2.97 4.64 -14.08
N LYS A 82 -3.82 3.85 -13.44
CA LYS A 82 -4.25 4.06 -12.05
C LYS A 82 -3.77 2.89 -11.18
N PHE A 83 -2.89 3.19 -10.22
CA PHE A 83 -2.53 2.25 -9.17
C PHE A 83 -3.59 2.25 -8.07
N TRP A 84 -3.98 1.07 -7.59
CA TRP A 84 -5.03 0.93 -6.59
C TRP A 84 -4.90 -0.37 -5.77
N ALA A 85 -5.75 -0.53 -4.76
CA ALA A 85 -5.89 -1.77 -4.00
C ALA A 85 -7.37 -1.99 -3.59
N THR A 86 -7.80 -3.22 -3.37
CA THR A 86 -9.20 -3.52 -3.04
C THR A 86 -9.58 -3.04 -1.64
N TRP A 87 -8.63 -3.03 -0.72
CA TRP A 87 -8.80 -2.56 0.66
C TRP A 87 -8.75 -1.02 0.78
N CYS A 88 -8.31 -0.31 -0.27
CA CYS A 88 -8.13 1.13 -0.28
C CYS A 88 -9.46 1.85 -0.52
N VAL A 89 -10.00 2.49 0.52
CA VAL A 89 -11.29 3.19 0.49
C VAL A 89 -11.39 4.25 -0.63
N PRO A 90 -10.47 5.23 -0.77
CA PRO A 90 -10.57 6.23 -1.83
C PRO A 90 -10.42 5.61 -3.22
N CYS A 91 -9.66 4.52 -3.35
CA CYS A 91 -9.56 3.79 -4.62
C CYS A 91 -10.93 3.33 -5.07
N ARG A 92 -11.67 2.66 -4.18
CA ARG A 92 -13.02 2.13 -4.42
C ARG A 92 -14.00 3.23 -4.79
N GLN A 93 -13.98 4.34 -4.07
CA GLN A 93 -14.83 5.51 -4.35
C GLN A 93 -14.59 6.08 -5.75
N GLN A 94 -13.34 6.06 -6.23
CA GLN A 94 -12.98 6.57 -7.57
C GLN A 94 -13.09 5.50 -8.69
N MET A 95 -13.38 4.23 -8.41
CA MET A 95 -13.45 3.20 -9.47
C MET A 95 -14.60 3.42 -10.47
N PRO A 96 -15.81 3.87 -10.05
CA PRO A 96 -16.88 4.22 -10.99
C PRO A 96 -16.47 5.31 -11.98
N GLY A 97 -15.89 6.42 -11.52
CA GLY A 97 -15.40 7.49 -12.40
C GLY A 97 -14.27 7.02 -13.33
N PHE A 98 -13.41 6.14 -12.85
CA PHE A 98 -12.37 5.52 -13.67
C PHE A 98 -12.93 4.62 -14.80
N GLU A 99 -13.99 3.86 -14.51
CA GLU A 99 -14.73 3.08 -15.50
C GLU A 99 -15.43 3.99 -16.53
N GLU A 100 -16.04 5.10 -16.11
CA GLU A 100 -16.61 6.09 -17.03
C GLU A 100 -15.56 6.70 -17.97
N ILE A 101 -14.36 7.00 -17.44
CA ILE A 101 -13.23 7.45 -18.27
C ILE A 101 -12.84 6.38 -19.29
N TYR A 102 -12.76 5.11 -18.90
CA TYR A 102 -12.48 4.02 -19.83
C TYR A 102 -13.53 3.94 -20.95
N GLN A 103 -14.81 3.99 -20.61
CA GLN A 103 -15.91 3.94 -21.58
C GLN A 103 -15.91 5.15 -22.53
N GLN A 104 -15.60 6.35 -22.03
CA GLN A 104 -15.61 7.59 -22.83
C GLN A 104 -14.34 7.80 -23.66
N TYR A 105 -13.18 7.39 -23.12
CA TYR A 105 -11.87 7.69 -23.69
C TYR A 105 -11.09 6.48 -24.19
N GLY A 106 -11.56 5.23 -24.06
CA GLY A 106 -10.81 4.03 -24.48
C GLY A 106 -10.41 4.01 -25.97
N ASP A 107 -11.18 4.71 -26.82
CA ASP A 107 -10.81 4.90 -28.22
C ASP A 107 -9.64 5.89 -28.41
N LYS A 108 -9.45 6.82 -27.47
CA LYS A 108 -8.44 7.88 -27.50
C LYS A 108 -7.23 7.62 -26.60
N LEU A 109 -7.40 6.82 -25.54
CA LEU A 109 -6.44 6.55 -24.48
C LEU A 109 -6.36 5.04 -24.23
N GLN A 110 -5.19 4.55 -23.85
CA GLN A 110 -5.11 3.26 -23.16
C GLN A 110 -5.36 3.50 -21.67
N VAL A 111 -6.46 2.97 -21.13
CA VAL A 111 -6.79 3.10 -19.70
C VAL A 111 -6.52 1.77 -19.01
N ILE A 112 -5.61 1.76 -18.05
CA ILE A 112 -5.08 0.54 -17.44
C ILE A 112 -5.18 0.64 -15.92
N SER A 113 -5.84 -0.34 -15.32
CA SER A 113 -5.93 -0.52 -13.89
C SER A 113 -4.79 -1.41 -13.40
N VAL A 114 -4.00 -0.94 -12.44
CA VAL A 114 -2.90 -1.71 -11.84
C VAL A 114 -3.16 -1.86 -10.35
N ASN A 115 -3.60 -3.04 -9.93
CA ASN A 115 -3.65 -3.37 -8.51
C ASN A 115 -2.22 -3.56 -8.00
N THR A 116 -1.87 -3.01 -6.82
CA THR A 116 -0.49 -3.05 -6.30
C THR A 116 -0.02 -4.43 -5.84
N GLY A 117 -0.95 -5.38 -5.66
CA GLY A 117 -0.69 -6.71 -5.09
C GLY A 117 -0.42 -6.70 -3.59
N ILE A 118 -0.29 -5.53 -2.95
CA ILE A 118 -0.06 -5.43 -1.51
C ILE A 118 -1.35 -5.78 -0.78
N SER A 119 -1.32 -6.83 0.05
CA SER A 119 -2.45 -7.42 0.78
C SER A 119 -3.62 -7.86 -0.11
N ASP A 120 -3.43 -7.94 -1.42
CA ASP A 120 -4.40 -8.39 -2.41
C ASP A 120 -3.98 -9.70 -3.06
N ASP A 121 -4.94 -10.44 -3.62
CA ASP A 121 -4.69 -11.61 -4.46
C ASP A 121 -5.67 -11.65 -5.64
N ILE A 122 -5.50 -12.62 -6.54
CA ILE A 122 -6.35 -12.75 -7.73
C ILE A 122 -7.83 -12.89 -7.34
N ASP A 123 -8.15 -13.58 -6.25
CA ASP A 123 -9.52 -13.83 -5.84
C ASP A 123 -10.18 -12.56 -5.28
N SER A 124 -9.49 -11.82 -4.40
CA SER A 124 -9.98 -10.54 -3.86
C SER A 124 -10.23 -9.52 -4.98
N VAL A 125 -9.28 -9.40 -5.92
CA VAL A 125 -9.37 -8.45 -7.03
C VAL A 125 -10.47 -8.86 -8.01
N SER A 126 -10.58 -10.13 -8.37
CA SER A 126 -11.62 -10.62 -9.28
C SER A 126 -13.02 -10.45 -8.69
N ALA A 127 -13.18 -10.72 -7.39
CA ALA A 127 -14.45 -10.51 -6.68
C ALA A 127 -14.86 -9.04 -6.69
N PHE A 128 -13.91 -8.13 -6.47
CA PHE A 128 -14.15 -6.69 -6.51
C PHE A 128 -14.59 -6.22 -7.91
N ILE A 129 -13.85 -6.58 -8.96
CA ILE A 129 -14.17 -6.22 -10.35
C ILE A 129 -15.58 -6.66 -10.74
N LYS A 130 -15.91 -7.91 -10.42
CA LYS A 130 -17.24 -8.47 -10.70
C LYS A 130 -18.35 -7.73 -9.95
N LYS A 131 -18.11 -7.39 -8.69
CA LYS A 131 -19.08 -6.69 -7.83
C LYS A 131 -19.36 -5.27 -8.34
N GLU A 132 -18.32 -4.54 -8.71
CA GLU A 132 -18.41 -3.15 -9.16
C GLU A 132 -18.74 -3.03 -10.66
N GLY A 133 -18.76 -4.14 -11.40
CA GLY A 133 -19.12 -4.16 -12.83
C GLY A 133 -18.07 -3.51 -13.73
N LEU A 134 -16.80 -3.56 -13.32
CA LEU A 134 -15.70 -2.90 -14.03
C LEU A 134 -15.32 -3.71 -15.29
N THR A 135 -15.04 -3.00 -16.38
CA THR A 135 -14.71 -3.61 -17.69
C THR A 135 -13.36 -3.19 -18.24
N MET A 136 -12.72 -2.17 -17.67
CA MET A 136 -11.37 -1.78 -18.06
C MET A 136 -10.35 -2.90 -17.81
N PRO A 137 -9.23 -2.95 -18.56
CA PRO A 137 -8.14 -3.89 -18.31
C PRO A 137 -7.59 -3.75 -16.87
N VAL A 138 -7.58 -4.86 -16.12
CA VAL A 138 -7.01 -4.92 -14.77
C VAL A 138 -5.84 -5.89 -14.73
N THR A 139 -4.75 -5.44 -14.12
CA THR A 139 -3.52 -6.21 -13.86
C THR A 139 -3.22 -6.21 -12.36
N ILE A 140 -2.42 -7.17 -11.90
CA ILE A 140 -1.86 -7.18 -10.55
C ILE A 140 -0.35 -7.07 -10.67
N ASP A 141 0.22 -6.05 -10.04
CA ASP A 141 1.65 -5.82 -10.00
C ASP A 141 2.34 -6.76 -8.99
N ASP A 142 3.59 -7.10 -9.27
CA ASP A 142 4.47 -7.83 -8.35
C ASP A 142 5.33 -6.87 -7.49
N GLY A 143 4.96 -5.59 -7.47
CA GLY A 143 5.66 -4.47 -6.88
C GLY A 143 6.73 -3.86 -7.78
N SER A 144 7.13 -4.50 -8.89
CA SER A 144 8.15 -3.94 -9.78
C SER A 144 7.68 -2.67 -10.48
N LEU A 145 6.44 -2.64 -10.94
CA LEU A 145 5.91 -1.48 -11.62
C LEU A 145 5.68 -0.32 -10.64
N ALA A 146 5.12 -0.60 -9.47
CA ALA A 146 4.94 0.37 -8.40
C ALA A 146 6.27 1.03 -8.00
N ARG A 147 7.36 0.27 -7.86
CA ARG A 147 8.70 0.83 -7.62
C ARG A 147 9.19 1.71 -8.76
N ALA A 148 9.08 1.24 -10.00
CA ALA A 148 9.55 1.98 -11.16
C ALA A 148 8.79 3.32 -11.36
N PHE A 149 7.52 3.36 -10.97
CA PHE A 149 6.70 4.57 -10.93
C PHE A 149 6.80 5.36 -9.60
N LYS A 150 7.71 4.98 -8.69
CA LYS A 150 7.87 5.60 -7.37
C LYS A 150 6.55 5.76 -6.61
N LEU A 151 5.73 4.72 -6.60
CA LEU A 151 4.43 4.72 -5.94
C LEU A 151 4.59 5.00 -4.43
N ARG A 152 3.83 5.96 -3.91
CA ARG A 152 3.82 6.28 -2.46
C ARG A 152 2.42 6.26 -1.85
N VAL A 153 1.38 6.29 -2.66
CA VAL A 153 -0.03 6.26 -2.22
C VAL A 153 -0.89 5.46 -3.18
N THR A 154 -2.10 5.14 -2.75
CA THR A 154 -3.16 4.59 -3.58
C THR A 154 -4.49 5.29 -3.25
N PRO A 155 -5.30 5.71 -4.25
CA PRO A 155 -4.97 5.65 -5.68
C PRO A 155 -3.81 6.57 -6.04
N GLN A 156 -3.09 6.24 -7.11
CA GLN A 156 -2.15 7.17 -7.73
C GLN A 156 -2.29 7.09 -9.24
N HIS A 157 -2.55 8.24 -9.85
CA HIS A 157 -2.83 8.43 -11.25
C HIS A 157 -1.56 8.83 -11.98
N PHE A 158 -1.31 8.21 -13.12
CA PHE A 158 -0.27 8.59 -14.06
C PHE A 158 -0.89 8.79 -15.43
N LEU A 159 -0.73 9.99 -15.98
CA LEU A 159 -1.02 10.23 -17.40
C LEU A 159 0.30 10.28 -18.15
N ILE A 160 0.39 9.45 -19.18
CA ILE A 160 1.54 9.33 -20.06
C ILE A 160 1.09 9.87 -21.42
N ASP A 161 1.82 10.86 -21.92
CA ASP A 161 1.51 11.48 -23.19
C ASP A 161 1.77 10.52 -24.37
N LYS A 162 1.35 10.94 -25.56
CA LYS A 162 1.55 10.15 -26.77
C LYS A 162 3.03 9.93 -27.11
N SER A 163 3.95 10.74 -26.58
CA SER A 163 5.41 10.57 -26.74
C SER A 163 6.00 9.57 -25.74
N GLY A 164 5.18 8.94 -24.90
CA GLY A 164 5.62 7.99 -23.88
C GLY A 164 6.25 8.65 -22.66
N ARG A 165 5.97 9.93 -22.39
CA ARG A 165 6.49 10.65 -21.23
C ARG A 165 5.41 10.89 -20.19
N ILE A 166 5.78 10.83 -18.91
CA ILE A 166 4.83 11.08 -17.81
C ILE A 166 4.48 12.57 -17.80
N ALA A 167 3.22 12.89 -18.08
CA ALA A 167 2.71 14.25 -18.18
C ALA A 167 1.98 14.71 -16.91
N TYR A 168 1.48 13.77 -16.10
CA TYR A 168 0.79 14.06 -14.85
C TYR A 168 0.98 12.95 -13.83
N VAL A 169 1.09 13.34 -12.55
CA VAL A 169 1.04 12.45 -11.38
C VAL A 169 0.15 13.09 -10.31
N GLY A 170 -0.79 12.32 -9.75
CA GLY A 170 -1.72 12.79 -8.72
C GLY A 170 -2.42 11.64 -7.99
N HIS A 171 -3.27 11.97 -7.03
CA HIS A 171 -4.05 11.03 -6.21
C HIS A 171 -5.56 11.28 -6.31
N GLN A 172 -5.96 12.53 -6.53
CA GLN A 172 -7.36 12.91 -6.62
C GLN A 172 -7.91 12.80 -8.04
N ASP A 173 -9.17 12.37 -8.14
CA ASP A 173 -10.00 12.46 -9.34
C ASP A 173 -10.72 13.82 -9.35
N ASP A 174 -9.94 14.90 -9.47
CA ASP A 174 -10.40 16.29 -9.34
C ASP A 174 -10.38 17.05 -10.68
N GLU A 175 -10.75 18.34 -10.65
CA GLU A 175 -10.75 19.19 -11.84
C GLU A 175 -9.36 19.28 -12.49
N ALA A 176 -8.29 19.33 -11.69
CA ALA A 176 -6.92 19.41 -12.18
C ALA A 176 -6.53 18.12 -12.93
N PHE A 177 -6.86 16.95 -12.37
CA PHE A 177 -6.70 15.67 -13.04
C PHE A 177 -7.48 15.61 -14.36
N HIS A 178 -8.77 15.96 -14.35
CA HIS A 178 -9.59 15.93 -15.57
C HIS A 178 -9.13 16.93 -16.63
N GLN A 179 -8.57 18.07 -16.25
CA GLN A 179 -7.98 19.01 -17.18
C GLN A 179 -6.72 18.41 -17.84
N ALA A 180 -5.82 17.83 -17.04
CA ALA A 180 -4.64 17.14 -17.56
C ALA A 180 -5.01 15.95 -18.46
N LEU A 181 -6.06 15.20 -18.11
CA LEU A 181 -6.59 14.10 -18.92
C LEU A 181 -7.03 14.59 -20.30
N LYS A 182 -7.78 15.70 -20.38
CA LYS A 182 -8.23 16.29 -21.64
C LYS A 182 -7.07 16.79 -22.50
N GLU A 183 -6.08 17.43 -21.87
CA GLU A 183 -4.86 17.90 -22.54
C GLU A 183 -4.09 16.72 -23.15
N VAL A 184 -3.83 15.68 -22.36
CA VAL A 184 -3.15 14.47 -22.81
C VAL A 184 -3.93 13.75 -23.92
N ALA A 185 -5.26 13.63 -23.78
CA ALA A 185 -6.12 12.97 -24.77
C ALA A 185 -6.25 13.74 -26.10
N SER A 186 -5.99 15.05 -26.10
CA SER A 186 -5.99 15.90 -27.30
C SER A 186 -4.60 16.13 -27.91
N GLY A 187 -3.55 15.72 -27.21
CA GLY A 187 -2.16 15.86 -27.64
C GLY A 187 -1.88 15.17 -28.98
N SER A 188 -1.10 15.86 -29.83
CA SER A 188 -0.62 15.32 -31.11
C SER A 188 0.85 14.86 -31.01
N VAL A 189 1.28 14.09 -32.00
CA VAL A 189 2.58 13.38 -32.02
C VAL A 189 3.74 14.37 -32.15
N ALA A 190 4.83 14.15 -31.42
CA ALA A 190 6.16 14.61 -31.85
C ALA A 190 6.76 13.53 -32.78
N ASP A 191 7.34 13.92 -33.91
CA ASP A 191 7.83 13.03 -35.00
C ASP A 191 8.95 12.03 -34.62
N ALA A 192 9.24 11.85 -33.32
CA ALA A 192 10.27 10.96 -32.81
C ALA A 192 9.65 9.74 -32.13
N ALA A 193 10.30 8.57 -32.30
CA ALA A 193 9.95 7.37 -31.55
C ALA A 193 10.02 7.64 -30.03
N PRO A 194 9.13 7.04 -29.23
CA PRO A 194 9.16 7.19 -27.78
C PRO A 194 10.52 6.77 -27.21
N PRO A 195 11.10 7.54 -26.28
CA PRO A 195 12.29 7.11 -25.57
C PRO A 195 12.00 5.86 -24.73
N SER A 196 12.97 4.94 -24.63
CA SER A 196 12.86 3.78 -23.75
C SER A 196 12.96 4.22 -22.29
N GLY A 197 11.92 3.95 -21.50
CA GLY A 197 11.95 4.10 -20.05
C GLY A 197 12.67 2.95 -19.36
N VAL A 198 12.78 3.05 -18.03
CA VAL A 198 13.33 1.98 -17.20
C VAL A 198 12.47 0.73 -17.37
N VAL A 199 13.11 -0.42 -17.63
CA VAL A 199 12.43 -1.71 -17.61
C VAL A 199 12.19 -2.09 -16.16
N ALA A 200 10.92 -2.18 -15.76
CA ALA A 200 10.56 -2.68 -14.44
C ALA A 200 10.82 -4.19 -14.40
N GLU A 201 12.00 -4.61 -13.94
CA GLU A 201 12.34 -6.03 -13.85
C GLU A 201 11.62 -6.70 -12.69
N ARG A 202 11.20 -7.95 -12.90
CA ARG A 202 10.60 -8.77 -11.84
C ARG A 202 11.67 -9.01 -10.79
N ALA A 203 11.41 -8.62 -9.55
CA ALA A 203 12.20 -9.15 -8.45
C ALA A 203 11.79 -10.61 -8.26
N SER A 204 12.70 -11.56 -8.47
CA SER A 204 12.42 -12.98 -8.21
C SER A 204 12.12 -13.25 -6.73
N GLY A 205 12.62 -12.37 -5.85
CA GLY A 205 12.46 -12.42 -4.40
C GLY A 205 13.16 -13.64 -3.79
N TYR A 206 13.74 -13.49 -2.60
CA TYR A 206 14.23 -14.65 -1.87
C TYR A 206 13.08 -15.59 -1.51
N GLN A 207 13.35 -16.88 -1.68
CA GLN A 207 12.45 -17.99 -1.40
C GLN A 207 12.87 -18.72 -0.12
N LEU A 208 11.97 -19.58 0.37
CA LEU A 208 12.28 -20.48 1.47
C LEU A 208 13.48 -21.37 1.10
N GLY A 209 14.48 -21.39 1.97
CA GLY A 209 15.72 -22.14 1.77
C GLY A 209 16.83 -21.34 1.08
N ASP A 210 16.56 -20.16 0.51
CA ASP A 210 17.62 -19.33 -0.08
C ASP A 210 18.59 -18.82 0.99
N LYS A 211 19.83 -18.56 0.58
CA LYS A 211 20.83 -17.90 1.42
C LYS A 211 21.00 -16.45 1.01
N LEU A 212 21.00 -15.55 1.98
CA LEU A 212 21.18 -14.13 1.76
C LEU A 212 22.61 -13.82 1.31
N ALA A 213 22.72 -12.94 0.32
CA ALA A 213 23.92 -12.15 0.12
C ALA A 213 24.14 -11.19 1.31
N SER A 214 25.38 -10.72 1.50
CA SER A 214 25.70 -9.77 2.57
C SER A 214 24.83 -8.52 2.46
N LEU A 215 24.03 -8.25 3.50
CA LEU A 215 23.06 -7.17 3.57
C LEU A 215 23.06 -6.60 4.99
N ALA A 216 23.03 -5.28 5.11
CA ALA A 216 22.82 -4.58 6.37
C ALA A 216 21.64 -3.62 6.22
N LEU A 217 20.72 -3.66 7.17
CA LEU A 217 19.53 -2.82 7.17
C LEU A 217 19.77 -1.59 8.04
N ARG A 218 19.36 -0.41 7.58
CA ARG A 218 19.42 0.83 8.36
C ARG A 218 18.04 1.14 8.92
N SER A 219 17.92 1.24 10.25
CA SER A 219 16.67 1.65 10.90
C SER A 219 16.49 3.17 10.88
N ILE A 220 15.28 3.62 11.21
CA ILE A 220 14.87 5.03 11.21
C ILE A 220 15.62 5.91 12.23
N ASP A 221 16.35 5.30 13.16
CA ASP A 221 17.28 5.93 14.11
C ASP A 221 18.74 5.93 13.63
N ASP A 222 18.96 5.58 12.35
CA ASP A 222 20.26 5.46 11.69
C ASP A 222 21.19 4.34 12.20
N THR A 223 20.67 3.42 13.01
CA THR A 223 21.40 2.22 13.41
C THR A 223 21.46 1.21 12.28
N TYR A 224 22.64 0.61 12.04
CA TYR A 224 22.83 -0.47 11.07
C TYR A 224 22.71 -1.85 11.74
N HIS A 225 21.94 -2.73 11.11
CA HIS A 225 21.65 -4.09 11.54
C HIS A 225 22.10 -5.06 10.45
N PRO A 226 23.33 -5.61 10.54
CA PRO A 226 23.79 -6.62 9.59
C PRO A 226 22.95 -7.89 9.71
N LEU A 227 22.58 -8.48 8.58
CA LEU A 227 21.91 -9.77 8.52
C LEU A 227 22.95 -10.89 8.40
N PRO A 228 22.68 -12.08 8.98
CA PRO A 228 23.47 -13.27 8.68
C PRO A 228 23.37 -13.58 7.17
N SER A 229 24.48 -14.03 6.59
CA SER A 229 24.61 -14.26 5.14
C SER A 229 25.42 -15.50 4.82
N ALA A 230 25.44 -15.90 3.55
CA ALA A 230 26.21 -17.05 3.07
C ALA A 230 27.71 -16.96 3.43
N ASP A 231 28.26 -15.76 3.46
CA ASP A 231 29.70 -15.50 3.64
C ASP A 231 30.05 -15.08 5.07
N GLN A 232 29.07 -14.72 5.90
CA GLN A 232 29.28 -14.25 7.26
C GLN A 232 28.14 -14.71 8.18
N GLN A 233 28.49 -15.60 9.12
CA GLN A 233 27.57 -16.01 10.18
C GLN A 233 27.23 -14.83 11.09
N GLY A 234 26.01 -14.85 11.63
CA GLY A 234 25.51 -13.78 12.50
C GLY A 234 24.40 -14.26 13.42
N LYS A 235 23.76 -13.33 14.12
CA LYS A 235 22.60 -13.64 14.94
C LYS A 235 21.43 -14.01 14.01
N ALA A 236 20.75 -15.12 14.29
CA ALA A 236 19.48 -15.43 13.62
C ALA A 236 18.57 -14.21 13.67
N THR A 237 17.85 -13.91 12.59
CA THR A 237 17.11 -12.65 12.45
C THR A 237 15.69 -12.90 11.97
N GLY A 238 14.71 -12.42 12.73
CA GLY A 238 13.32 -12.32 12.30
C GLY A 238 13.03 -10.92 11.75
N LEU A 239 12.51 -10.87 10.53
CA LEU A 239 12.03 -9.65 9.88
C LEU A 239 10.50 -9.67 9.85
N VAL A 240 9.88 -8.60 10.36
CA VAL A 240 8.43 -8.40 10.29
C VAL A 240 8.13 -7.32 9.28
N PHE A 241 7.66 -7.72 8.10
CA PHE A 241 7.18 -6.80 7.08
C PHE A 241 5.77 -6.33 7.43
N PHE A 242 5.59 -5.02 7.56
CA PHE A 242 4.34 -4.43 8.01
C PHE A 242 4.11 -3.05 7.37
N SER A 243 3.01 -2.42 7.78
CA SER A 243 2.75 -1.01 7.53
C SER A 243 2.12 -0.35 8.76
N PRO A 244 2.44 0.92 9.09
CA PRO A 244 1.89 1.60 10.26
C PRO A 244 0.36 1.77 10.22
N TRP A 245 -0.26 1.70 9.04
CA TRP A 245 -1.72 1.76 8.88
C TRP A 245 -2.42 0.39 8.92
N CYS A 246 -1.67 -0.71 8.91
CA CYS A 246 -2.24 -2.05 8.77
C CYS A 246 -3.25 -2.40 9.87
N GLU A 247 -3.04 -1.94 11.11
CA GLU A 247 -3.90 -2.29 12.24
C GLU A 247 -5.23 -1.54 12.28
N TRP A 248 -5.24 -0.26 11.91
CA TRP A 248 -6.40 0.59 12.08
C TRP A 248 -7.15 0.84 10.77
N TYR A 249 -6.43 1.00 9.66
CA TYR A 249 -7.05 1.34 8.37
C TYR A 249 -7.79 0.14 7.77
N LEU A 250 -7.27 -1.06 8.00
CA LEU A 250 -7.82 -2.29 7.45
C LEU A 250 -8.96 -2.88 8.26
N VAL A 251 -9.36 -2.29 9.40
CA VAL A 251 -10.40 -2.86 10.28
C VAL A 251 -11.71 -3.12 9.53
N ASP A 252 -12.10 -2.19 8.66
CA ASP A 252 -13.38 -2.28 7.96
C ASP A 252 -13.30 -3.07 6.66
N SER A 253 -12.16 -3.03 5.96
CA SER A 253 -11.99 -3.68 4.65
C SER A 253 -11.39 -5.09 4.75
N GLU A 254 -10.48 -5.31 5.69
CA GLU A 254 -9.68 -6.53 5.85
C GLU A 254 -9.47 -6.86 7.36
N PRO A 255 -10.53 -7.16 8.13
CA PRO A 255 -10.47 -7.24 9.60
C PRO A 255 -9.51 -8.33 10.13
N GLU A 256 -9.40 -9.46 9.44
CA GLU A 256 -8.48 -10.54 9.87
C GLU A 256 -7.01 -10.16 9.65
N THR A 257 -6.72 -9.42 8.58
CA THR A 257 -5.40 -8.84 8.32
C THR A 257 -5.05 -7.80 9.39
N ALA A 258 -5.99 -6.91 9.74
CA ALA A 258 -5.80 -5.90 10.78
C ALA A 258 -5.47 -6.54 12.15
N LYS A 259 -6.24 -7.55 12.55
CA LYS A 259 -5.98 -8.34 13.77
C LYS A 259 -4.62 -9.01 13.75
N SER A 260 -4.22 -9.55 12.60
CA SER A 260 -2.93 -10.21 12.44
C SER A 260 -1.76 -9.23 12.58
N CYS A 261 -1.88 -8.01 12.02
CA CYS A 261 -0.88 -6.95 12.23
C CYS A 261 -0.73 -6.60 13.72
N GLN A 262 -1.85 -6.44 14.44
CA GLN A 262 -1.83 -6.19 15.88
C GLN A 262 -1.17 -7.34 16.65
N LEU A 263 -1.60 -8.57 16.37
CA LEU A 263 -1.11 -9.79 17.03
C LEU A 263 0.40 -9.91 16.87
N VAL A 264 0.92 -9.74 15.64
CA VAL A 264 2.36 -9.83 15.36
C VAL A 264 3.14 -8.77 16.12
N ARG A 265 2.70 -7.51 16.08
CA ARG A 265 3.37 -6.43 16.83
C ARG A 265 3.46 -6.80 18.31
N GLU A 266 2.35 -7.19 18.92
CA GLU A 266 2.30 -7.48 20.36
C GLU A 266 3.15 -8.69 20.75
N MET A 267 3.04 -9.79 20.00
CA MET A 267 3.77 -11.02 20.30
C MET A 267 5.28 -10.89 20.09
N VAL A 268 5.70 -10.23 19.00
CA VAL A 268 7.12 -10.05 18.69
C VAL A 268 7.76 -9.06 19.67
N GLU A 269 7.10 -7.94 19.98
CA GLU A 269 7.60 -6.97 20.98
C GLU A 269 7.72 -7.59 22.38
N GLN A 270 6.76 -8.43 22.79
CA GLN A 270 6.82 -9.12 24.08
C GLN A 270 7.98 -10.11 24.13
N SER A 271 8.16 -10.90 23.08
CA SER A 271 9.09 -12.04 23.06
C SER A 271 10.53 -11.63 22.75
N ALA A 272 10.73 -10.55 21.97
CA ALA A 272 12.06 -10.15 21.51
C ALA A 272 13.02 -9.78 22.64
N SER A 273 12.52 -9.38 23.82
CA SER A 273 13.36 -9.11 25.00
C SER A 273 14.12 -10.34 25.53
N ASN A 274 13.60 -11.54 25.31
CA ASN A 274 14.20 -12.81 25.72
C ASN A 274 14.79 -13.59 24.54
N SER A 275 14.76 -13.00 23.34
CA SER A 275 15.10 -13.65 22.08
C SER A 275 16.60 -13.79 21.86
N LYS A 276 17.03 -15.02 21.52
CA LYS A 276 18.36 -15.28 20.94
C LYS A 276 18.48 -14.80 19.50
N ALA A 277 17.38 -14.48 18.83
CA ALA A 277 17.34 -13.85 17.51
C ALA A 277 17.31 -12.31 17.61
N GLN A 278 17.77 -11.62 16.58
CA GLN A 278 17.50 -10.21 16.33
C GLN A 278 16.11 -10.08 15.71
N TRP A 279 15.31 -9.10 16.14
CA TRP A 279 14.02 -8.82 15.51
C TRP A 279 14.00 -7.40 14.99
N LEU A 280 13.59 -7.24 13.74
CA LEU A 280 13.46 -5.95 13.06
C LEU A 280 12.09 -5.86 12.42
N HIS A 281 11.48 -4.70 12.48
CA HIS A 281 10.32 -4.38 11.67
C HIS A 281 10.77 -3.73 10.36
N VAL A 282 10.14 -4.08 9.25
CA VAL A 282 10.40 -3.52 7.92
C VAL A 282 9.10 -2.91 7.41
N SER A 283 9.01 -1.58 7.39
CA SER A 283 7.81 -0.88 6.91
C SER A 283 7.87 -0.69 5.40
N THR A 284 6.73 -0.87 4.73
CA THR A 284 6.52 -0.38 3.36
C THR A 284 6.61 1.15 3.30
N ASN A 285 6.79 1.69 2.09
CA ASN A 285 6.71 3.12 1.76
C ASN A 285 5.29 3.58 1.37
N LEU A 286 4.38 2.64 1.08
CA LEU A 286 3.01 2.94 0.68
C LEU A 286 2.25 3.52 1.87
N TRP A 287 1.76 4.76 1.74
CA TRP A 287 1.08 5.49 2.81
C TRP A 287 1.89 5.58 4.11
N ALA A 288 3.22 5.63 4.01
CA ALA A 288 4.11 5.72 5.16
C ALA A 288 5.27 6.69 4.91
N SER A 289 5.80 7.22 6.00
CA SER A 289 6.96 8.11 6.04
C SER A 289 7.75 7.87 7.31
N GLN A 290 9.03 8.24 7.33
CA GLN A 290 9.85 8.10 8.53
C GLN A 290 9.24 8.81 9.75
N ALA A 291 8.63 9.98 9.57
CA ALA A 291 7.96 10.71 10.65
C ALA A 291 6.76 9.92 11.23
N GLU A 292 5.96 9.28 10.38
CA GLU A 292 4.84 8.44 10.83
C GLU A 292 5.31 7.17 11.53
N LEU A 293 6.47 6.63 11.15
CA LEU A 293 7.05 5.48 11.83
C LEU A 293 7.56 5.86 13.23
N VAL A 294 8.12 7.06 13.40
CA VAL A 294 8.45 7.60 14.74
C VAL A 294 7.18 7.79 15.59
N GLN A 295 6.11 8.31 14.99
CA GLN A 295 4.82 8.43 15.68
C GLN A 295 4.23 7.07 16.03
N TYR A 296 4.32 6.09 15.12
CA TYR A 296 3.89 4.72 15.35
C TYR A 296 4.63 4.10 16.55
N GLN A 297 5.96 4.27 16.63
CA GLN A 297 6.72 3.80 17.79
C GLN A 297 6.26 4.44 19.09
N THR A 298 5.94 5.72 19.05
CA THR A 298 5.45 6.46 20.21
C THR A 298 4.06 5.97 20.64
N ASN A 299 3.12 5.85 19.69
CA ASN A 299 1.72 5.50 19.96
C ASN A 299 1.58 4.07 20.47
N TYR A 300 2.30 3.13 19.86
CA TYR A 300 2.23 1.71 20.20
C TYR A 300 3.33 1.25 21.17
N HIS A 301 4.18 2.16 21.63
CA HIS A 301 5.28 1.90 22.56
C HIS A 301 6.21 0.76 22.09
N THR A 302 6.36 0.60 20.78
CA THR A 302 7.22 -0.43 20.18
C THR A 302 8.68 -0.08 20.38
N ARG A 303 9.50 -1.06 20.74
CA ARG A 303 10.93 -0.87 21.04
C ARG A 303 11.83 -1.43 19.97
N LEU A 304 11.30 -2.30 19.10
CA LEU A 304 12.12 -2.91 18.06
C LEU A 304 12.52 -1.89 17.00
N PRO A 305 13.72 -2.04 16.42
CA PRO A 305 14.15 -1.18 15.33
C PRO A 305 13.19 -1.31 14.15
N ILE A 306 12.81 -0.17 13.58
CA ILE A 306 12.02 -0.10 12.35
C ILE A 306 12.95 0.32 11.22
N VAL A 307 13.02 -0.51 10.18
CA VAL A 307 13.64 -0.22 8.90
C VAL A 307 12.56 0.34 7.98
N PHE A 308 12.81 1.48 7.37
CA PHE A 308 11.90 2.07 6.38
C PHE A 308 12.35 1.69 4.97
N ASP A 309 11.56 0.88 4.28
CA ASP A 309 11.84 0.48 2.90
C ASP A 309 11.39 1.55 1.91
N GLU A 310 12.08 2.69 1.92
CA GLU A 310 11.68 3.90 1.20
C GLU A 310 11.51 3.68 -0.32
N GLU A 311 12.36 2.84 -0.92
CA GLU A 311 12.35 2.54 -2.36
C GLU A 311 11.57 1.24 -2.68
N GLY A 312 10.96 0.59 -1.69
CA GLY A 312 10.27 -0.70 -1.86
C GLY A 312 11.20 -1.88 -2.20
N THR A 313 12.51 -1.68 -2.11
CA THR A 313 13.52 -2.65 -2.54
C THR A 313 13.54 -3.87 -1.64
N LEU A 314 13.35 -3.72 -0.32
CA LEU A 314 13.33 -4.84 0.61
C LEU A 314 12.07 -5.69 0.42
N PHE A 315 10.90 -5.08 0.24
CA PHE A 315 9.68 -5.80 -0.09
C PHE A 315 9.83 -6.60 -1.40
N GLY A 316 10.43 -6.00 -2.43
CA GLY A 316 10.77 -6.70 -3.68
C GLY A 316 11.78 -7.83 -3.48
N LEU A 317 12.88 -7.54 -2.78
CA LEU A 317 13.98 -8.48 -2.52
C LEU A 317 13.52 -9.69 -1.74
N PHE A 318 12.60 -9.53 -0.79
CA PHE A 318 12.02 -10.64 -0.04
C PHE A 318 10.72 -11.15 -0.64
N GLY A 319 10.27 -10.63 -1.80
CA GLY A 319 9.03 -11.02 -2.45
C GLY A 319 7.82 -10.99 -1.49
N VAL A 320 7.70 -9.91 -0.72
CA VAL A 320 6.61 -9.71 0.23
C VAL A 320 5.52 -8.89 -0.44
N THR A 321 4.33 -9.48 -0.55
CA THR A 321 3.13 -8.82 -1.04
C THR A 321 1.98 -8.87 -0.05
N GLN A 322 2.09 -9.59 1.07
CA GLN A 322 1.04 -9.67 2.07
C GLN A 322 1.51 -9.06 3.39
N LEU A 323 0.63 -8.36 4.09
CA LEU A 323 0.92 -7.78 5.40
C LEU A 323 0.08 -8.47 6.48
N PRO A 324 0.61 -8.63 7.71
CA PRO A 324 2.04 -8.71 7.98
C PRO A 324 2.65 -9.98 7.35
N THR A 325 3.95 -9.96 7.07
CA THR A 325 4.73 -11.15 6.69
C THR A 325 5.95 -11.26 7.58
N ILE A 326 6.24 -12.47 8.04
CA ILE A 326 7.41 -12.80 8.84
C ILE A 326 8.38 -13.58 7.96
N VAL A 327 9.64 -13.15 7.96
CA VAL A 327 10.75 -13.87 7.36
C VAL A 327 11.76 -14.18 8.45
N TYR A 328 12.07 -15.46 8.68
CA TYR A 328 13.09 -15.88 9.64
C TYR A 328 14.34 -16.37 8.91
N ILE A 329 15.48 -15.85 9.32
CA ILE A 329 16.79 -16.12 8.74
C ILE A 329 17.66 -16.74 9.84
N ASP A 330 18.20 -17.93 9.59
CA ASP A 330 19.09 -18.60 10.55
C ASP A 330 20.48 -17.96 10.62
N GLU A 331 21.32 -18.43 11.55
CA GLU A 331 22.68 -17.92 11.77
C GLU A 331 23.60 -18.06 10.54
N SER A 332 23.26 -18.93 9.58
CA SER A 332 24.00 -19.15 8.34
C SER A 332 23.50 -18.29 7.17
N GLY A 333 22.52 -17.41 7.45
CA GLY A 333 21.90 -16.55 6.46
C GLY A 333 20.86 -17.25 5.60
N ARG A 334 20.37 -18.44 5.99
CA ARG A 334 19.34 -19.16 5.24
C ARG A 334 17.95 -18.73 5.70
N ILE A 335 17.05 -18.47 4.76
CA ILE A 335 15.62 -18.28 5.06
C ILE A 335 15.03 -19.63 5.44
N THR A 336 14.71 -19.81 6.72
CA THR A 336 14.07 -21.03 7.22
C THR A 336 12.57 -20.86 7.40
N GLU A 337 12.08 -19.62 7.35
CA GLU A 337 10.66 -19.32 7.43
C GLU A 337 10.28 -18.13 6.57
N LYS A 338 9.14 -18.25 5.90
CA LYS A 338 8.42 -17.13 5.28
C LYS A 338 6.93 -17.39 5.39
N VAL A 339 6.22 -16.57 6.16
CA VAL A 339 4.79 -16.77 6.44
C VAL A 339 4.05 -15.44 6.54
N SER A 340 2.89 -15.34 5.91
CA SER A 340 2.01 -14.18 5.98
C SER A 340 0.71 -14.51 6.72
N ALA A 341 -0.02 -13.47 7.12
CA ALA A 341 -1.30 -13.62 7.81
C ALA A 341 -2.40 -14.36 7.02
N LYS A 342 -2.24 -14.54 5.71
CA LYS A 342 -3.16 -15.36 4.90
C LYS A 342 -2.92 -16.87 5.05
N ALA A 343 -1.81 -17.29 5.67
CA ALA A 343 -1.57 -18.70 5.93
C ALA A 343 -2.49 -19.21 7.05
N ALA A 344 -3.12 -20.38 6.84
CA ALA A 344 -4.05 -20.95 7.82
C ALA A 344 -3.40 -21.30 9.17
N ASP A 345 -2.09 -21.58 9.15
CA ASP A 345 -1.26 -21.92 10.30
C ASP A 345 -0.40 -20.74 10.79
N PHE A 346 -0.71 -19.51 10.37
CA PHE A 346 0.11 -18.33 10.65
C PHE A 346 0.43 -18.13 12.13
N THR A 347 -0.59 -18.18 13.00
CA THR A 347 -0.42 -17.98 14.45
C THR A 347 0.41 -19.08 15.09
N GLU A 348 0.23 -20.34 14.67
CA GLU A 348 0.99 -21.48 15.19
C GLU A 348 2.47 -21.38 14.81
N ARG A 349 2.74 -21.02 13.56
CA ARG A 349 4.11 -20.79 13.06
C ARG A 349 4.78 -19.62 13.76
N LEU A 350 4.08 -18.50 13.93
CA LEU A 350 4.55 -17.36 14.71
C LEU A 350 4.91 -17.76 16.14
N GLN A 351 4.04 -18.52 16.82
CA GLN A 351 4.31 -19.02 18.16
C GLN A 351 5.56 -19.91 18.20
N SER A 352 5.74 -20.81 17.23
CA SER A 352 6.93 -21.67 17.15
C SER A 352 8.21 -20.82 17.06
N LEU A 353 8.24 -19.84 16.15
CA LEU A 353 9.41 -18.96 15.96
C LEU A 353 9.79 -18.17 17.21
N LEU A 354 8.80 -17.76 18.00
CA LEU A 354 9.03 -16.99 19.23
C LEU A 354 9.39 -17.89 20.41
N ASN A 355 8.99 -19.16 20.39
CA ASN A 355 9.25 -20.15 21.44
C ASN A 355 10.54 -20.95 21.22
N GLU A 356 11.04 -21.07 19.99
CA GLU A 356 12.29 -21.79 19.64
C GLU A 356 13.59 -21.11 20.13
N GLN A 357 13.49 -20.19 21.09
CA GLN A 357 14.55 -19.24 21.45
C GLN A 357 15.15 -19.48 22.83
#